data_AF-A0AA35L662-F1
#
_entry.id   AF-A0AA35L662-F1
#
_cell.length_a   1.000
_cell.length_b   1.000
_cell.length_c   1.000
_cell.angle_alpha   90.00
_cell.angle_beta   90.00
_cell.angle_gamma   90.00
#
_symmetry.space_group_name_H-M   'P 1'
#
loop_
_entity.id
_entity.type
_entity.pdbx_description
1 polymer ?
#
loop_
_entity_poly.entity_id
_entity_poly.type
_entity_poly.pdbx_seq_one_letter_code
_entity_poly.pdbx_strand_id
1 'polypeptide(L)'
;SVPKNYQHILALAFAVKEINENPNILSNISLGFRILNSYYTARMTYKATLSLLSTEHRFVPNFKCDKQNNLIALIGGCISEISANVAIVSATHKTPQ
;
A
#
# COMPACT_ATOMS: atom_id res chain seq x y z
N SER A 1 -21.64 12.20 10.42
CA SER A 1 -20.43 12.72 9.76
C SER A 1 -19.80 11.61 8.94
N VAL A 2 -19.07 11.94 7.87
CA VAL A 2 -18.34 10.93 7.10
C VAL A 2 -17.13 10.46 7.93
N PRO A 3 -16.88 9.15 8.09
CA PRO A 3 -15.71 8.65 8.82
C PRO A 3 -14.40 9.13 8.17
N LYS A 4 -13.42 9.60 8.95
CA LYS A 4 -12.13 10.13 8.44
C LYS A 4 -11.43 9.15 7.46
N ASN A 5 -11.48 7.85 7.74
CA ASN A 5 -10.89 6.83 6.87
C ASN A 5 -11.51 6.82 5.46
N TYR A 6 -12.82 7.06 5.35
CA TYR A 6 -13.51 7.11 4.06
C TYR A 6 -13.02 8.30 3.22
N GLN A 7 -12.79 9.45 3.85
CA GLN A 7 -12.23 10.62 3.16
C GLN A 7 -10.80 10.36 2.66
N HIS A 8 -9.95 9.69 3.45
CA HIS A 8 -8.61 9.33 3.02
C HIS A 8 -8.61 8.35 1.83
N ILE A 9 -9.51 7.37 1.84
CA ILE A 9 -9.68 6.42 0.73
C ILE A 9 -10.11 7.15 -0.56
N LEU A 10 -11.09 8.06 -0.45
CA LEU A 10 -11.53 8.86 -1.59
C LEU A 10 -10.43 9.79 -2.11
N ALA A 11 -9.64 10.40 -1.22
CA ALA A 11 -8.52 11.24 -1.61
C ALA A 11 -7.46 10.46 -2.40
N LEU A 12 -7.15 9.22 -1.98
CA LEU A 12 -6.24 8.34 -2.73
C LEU A 12 -6.81 7.97 -4.10
N ALA A 13 -8.07 7.53 -4.15
CA ALA A 13 -8.72 7.15 -5.41
C ALA A 13 -8.79 8.33 -6.40
N PHE A 14 -9.09 9.53 -5.89
CA PHE A 14 -9.08 10.76 -6.66
C PHE A 14 -7.68 11.09 -7.19
N ALA A 15 -6.65 11.10 -6.34
CA ALA A 15 -5.29 11.41 -6.76
C ALA A 15 -4.78 10.44 -7.84
N VAL A 16 -5.05 9.14 -7.69
CA VAL A 16 -4.68 8.14 -8.70
C VAL A 16 -5.41 8.38 -10.02
N LYS A 17 -6.70 8.75 -9.97
CA LYS A 17 -7.47 9.10 -11.17
C LYS A 17 -6.85 10.30 -11.89
N GLU A 18 -6.60 11.39 -11.17
CA GLU A 18 -6.00 12.61 -11.73
C GLU A 18 -4.62 12.35 -12.35
N ILE A 19 -3.80 11.50 -11.72
CA ILE A 19 -2.51 11.11 -12.29
C ILE A 19 -2.70 10.31 -13.58
N ASN A 20 -3.58 9.30 -13.58
CA ASN A 20 -3.80 8.45 -14.75
C ASN A 20 -4.44 9.19 -15.93
N GLU A 21 -5.23 10.24 -15.68
CA GLU A 21 -5.86 11.08 -16.71
C GLU A 21 -4.93 12.20 -17.22
N ASN A 22 -3.79 12.44 -16.57
CA ASN A 22 -2.85 13.49 -16.96
C ASN A 22 -1.72 12.93 -17.85
N PRO A 23 -1.69 13.25 -19.16
CA PRO A 23 -0.67 12.73 -20.05
C PRO A 23 0.74 13.27 -19.76
N ASN A 24 0.89 14.30 -18.92
CA ASN A 24 2.19 14.83 -18.51
C ASN A 24 2.79 14.11 -17.30
N ILE A 25 2.01 13.25 -16.62
CA ILE A 25 2.46 12.51 -15.44
C ILE A 25 2.31 11.02 -15.74
N LEU A 26 3.44 10.29 -15.75
CA LEU A 26 3.46 8.84 -16.00
C LEU A 26 2.74 8.43 -17.30
N SER A 27 3.07 9.08 -18.42
CA SER A 27 2.47 8.75 -19.72
C SER A 27 2.63 7.27 -20.08
N ASN A 28 1.57 6.68 -20.63
CA ASN A 28 1.47 5.25 -20.98
C ASN A 28 1.61 4.27 -19.79
N ILE A 29 1.49 4.73 -18.55
CA ILE A 29 1.48 3.89 -17.35
C ILE A 29 0.19 4.16 -16.57
N SER A 30 -0.48 3.11 -16.11
CA SER A 30 -1.59 3.22 -15.17
C SER A 30 -1.16 2.88 -13.76
N LEU A 31 -1.44 3.78 -12.82
CA LEU A 31 -1.33 3.52 -11.40
C LEU A 31 -2.58 2.81 -10.90
N GLY A 32 -2.37 1.70 -10.21
CA GLY A 32 -3.38 1.02 -9.40
C GLY A 32 -3.01 1.08 -7.92
N PHE A 33 -3.96 0.71 -7.05
CA PHE A 33 -3.72 0.64 -5.62
C PHE A 33 -4.52 -0.50 -4.99
N ARG A 34 -4.06 -0.99 -3.83
CA ARG A 34 -4.76 -1.94 -2.97
C ARG A 34 -4.86 -1.34 -1.58
N ILE A 35 -6.05 -1.39 -0.99
CA ILE A 35 -6.31 -0.86 0.34
C ILE A 35 -6.54 -2.04 1.29
N LEU A 36 -5.80 -2.07 2.39
CA LEU A 36 -5.98 -3.05 3.45
C LEU A 36 -6.22 -2.34 4.78
N ASN A 37 -7.09 -2.93 5.59
CA ASN A 37 -7.35 -2.45 6.94
C ASN A 37 -6.39 -3.13 7.94
N SER A 38 -5.69 -2.33 8.74
CA SER A 38 -4.81 -2.81 9.81
C SER A 38 -5.54 -3.07 11.13
N TYR A 39 -6.84 -2.74 11.23
CA TYR A 39 -7.66 -2.88 12.44
C TYR A 39 -7.01 -2.32 13.71
N TYR A 40 -6.11 -1.34 13.56
CA TYR A 40 -5.40 -0.69 14.66
C TYR A 40 -4.61 -1.64 15.59
N THR A 41 -4.23 -2.83 15.12
CA THR A 41 -3.41 -3.77 15.90
C THR A 41 -2.10 -4.07 15.19
N ALA A 42 -1.02 -4.24 15.96
CA ALA A 42 0.30 -4.58 15.41
C ALA A 42 0.23 -5.86 14.57
N ARG A 43 -0.41 -6.92 15.08
CA ARG A 43 -0.56 -8.21 14.39
C ARG A 43 -1.25 -8.07 13.02
N MET A 44 -2.35 -7.32 12.95
CA MET A 44 -3.06 -7.12 11.69
C MET A 44 -2.30 -6.16 10.76
N THR A 45 -1.57 -5.18 11.31
CA THR A 45 -0.66 -4.33 10.54
C THR A 45 0.41 -5.16 9.84
N TYR A 46 1.14 -6.01 10.57
CA TYR A 46 2.14 -6.92 9.99
C TYR A 46 1.54 -7.83 8.92
N LYS A 47 0.38 -8.42 9.20
CA LYS A 47 -0.33 -9.29 8.24
C LYS A 47 -0.73 -8.53 6.97
N ALA A 48 -1.27 -7.32 7.11
CA ALA A 48 -1.66 -6.49 5.97
C ALA A 48 -0.44 -6.07 5.13
N THR A 49 0.62 -5.58 5.78
CA THR A 49 1.84 -5.14 5.09
C THR A 49 2.52 -6.29 4.35
N LEU A 50 2.67 -7.45 5.00
CA LEU A 50 3.22 -8.64 4.33
C LEU A 50 2.32 -9.12 3.19
N SER A 51 0.99 -8.99 3.30
CA SER A 51 0.07 -9.33 2.21
C SER A 51 0.19 -8.39 1.01
N LEU A 52 0.61 -7.14 1.19
CA LEU A 52 0.89 -6.21 0.08
C LEU A 52 2.23 -6.52 -0.59
N LEU A 53 3.23 -6.88 0.21
CA LEU A 53 4.60 -7.11 -0.24
C LEU A 53 4.82 -8.50 -0.85
N SER A 54 4.03 -9.50 -0.45
CA SER A 54 4.15 -10.87 -0.95
C SER A 54 3.25 -11.11 -2.16
N THR A 55 3.78 -11.69 -3.23
CA THR A 55 2.95 -12.20 -4.35
C THR A 55 2.24 -13.47 -3.91
N GLU A 56 0.90 -13.46 -3.95
CA GLU A 56 -0.05 -14.58 -3.84
C GLU A 56 0.29 -15.71 -2.83
N HIS A 57 -0.53 -15.81 -1.78
CA HIS A 57 -0.74 -17.01 -0.94
C HIS A 57 0.44 -17.50 -0.07
N ARG A 58 1.61 -16.86 -0.13
CA ARG A 58 2.75 -17.21 0.73
C ARG A 58 3.32 -15.97 1.42
N PHE A 59 3.22 -15.92 2.74
CA PHE A 59 3.88 -14.92 3.60
C PHE A 59 5.38 -15.24 3.76
N VAL A 60 6.08 -15.42 2.63
CA VAL A 60 7.49 -15.78 2.63
C VAL A 60 8.30 -14.53 2.30
N PRO A 61 9.14 -14.05 3.23
CA PRO A 61 10.05 -12.94 2.95
C PRO A 61 10.87 -13.25 1.69
N ASN A 62 10.95 -12.28 0.77
CA ASN A 62 11.73 -12.38 -0.48
C ASN A 62 11.21 -13.35 -1.56
N PHE A 63 9.97 -13.87 -1.44
CA PHE A 63 9.38 -14.68 -2.50
C PHE A 63 8.61 -13.81 -3.50
N LYS A 64 9.17 -13.63 -4.71
CA LYS A 64 8.46 -13.08 -5.89
C LYS A 64 8.26 -14.19 -6.92
N CYS A 65 7.06 -14.76 -6.99
CA CYS A 65 6.74 -15.77 -8.01
C CYS A 65 6.05 -15.16 -9.24
N ASP A 66 5.68 -13.89 -9.20
CA ASP A 66 4.76 -13.33 -10.18
C ASP A 66 5.21 -12.01 -10.79
N LYS A 67 4.98 -11.87 -12.11
CA LYS A 67 5.29 -10.65 -12.91
C LYS A 67 4.21 -9.56 -12.75
N GLN A 68 3.11 -9.83 -12.06
CA GLN A 68 1.90 -8.98 -12.08
C GLN A 68 1.77 -7.98 -10.93
N ASN A 69 2.50 -8.11 -9.81
CA ASN A 69 2.32 -7.22 -8.65
C ASN A 69 3.56 -6.35 -8.42
N ASN A 70 3.71 -5.30 -9.23
CA ASN A 70 4.77 -4.30 -9.10
C ASN A 70 4.39 -3.26 -8.04
N LEU A 71 4.37 -3.67 -6.77
CA LEU A 71 4.25 -2.71 -5.67
C LEU A 71 5.48 -1.78 -5.68
N ILE A 72 5.27 -0.50 -5.89
CA ILE A 72 6.34 0.52 -5.96
C ILE A 72 6.50 1.31 -4.66
N ALA A 73 5.45 1.41 -3.86
CA ALA A 73 5.43 2.14 -2.60
C ALA A 73 4.24 1.69 -1.74
N LEU A 74 4.35 1.93 -0.44
CA LEU A 74 3.26 1.84 0.53
C LEU A 74 2.86 3.25 0.97
N ILE A 75 1.58 3.44 1.29
CA ILE A 75 1.10 4.65 1.96
C ILE A 75 0.74 4.23 3.38
N GLY A 76 1.46 4.78 4.37
CA GLY A 76 1.37 4.40 5.78
C GLY A 76 0.03 4.73 6.45
N GLY A 77 -0.16 4.19 7.66
CA GLY A 77 -1.35 4.41 8.47
C GLY A 77 -1.34 5.77 9.21
N CYS A 78 -2.53 6.30 9.50
CA CYS A 78 -2.69 7.61 10.15
C CYS A 78 -2.14 7.71 11.58
N ILE A 79 -1.75 6.59 12.21
CA ILE A 79 -1.20 6.55 13.58
C ILE A 79 0.28 6.19 13.50
N SER A 80 1.11 6.92 14.24
CA SER A 80 2.57 6.78 14.25
C SER A 80 3.01 5.34 14.54
N GLU A 81 2.41 4.69 15.54
CA GLU A 81 2.72 3.30 15.90
C GLU A 81 2.42 2.30 14.77
N ILE A 82 1.31 2.50 14.05
CA ILE A 82 0.96 1.68 12.89
C ILE A 82 1.98 1.90 11.79
N SER A 83 2.29 3.17 11.49
CA SER A 83 3.29 3.53 10.48
C SER A 83 4.68 2.98 10.81
N ALA A 84 5.09 2.97 12.08
CA ALA A 84 6.36 2.36 12.50
C ALA A 84 6.37 0.84 12.26
N ASN A 85 5.27 0.15 12.57
CA ASN A 85 5.14 -1.29 12.30
C ASN A 85 5.18 -1.61 10.79
N VAL A 86 4.55 -0.78 9.95
CA VAL A 86 4.66 -0.92 8.48
C VAL A 86 6.12 -0.70 8.03
N ALA A 87 6.80 0.32 8.59
CA ALA A 87 8.15 0.71 8.20
C ALA A 87 9.19 -0.38 8.46
N ILE A 88 9.03 -1.13 9.56
CA ILE A 88 9.90 -2.27 9.89
C ILE A 88 9.86 -3.31 8.76
N VAL A 89 8.68 -3.64 8.24
CA VAL A 89 8.52 -4.65 7.17
C VAL A 89 8.89 -4.09 5.80
N SER A 90 8.54 -2.84 5.52
CA SER A 90 8.82 -2.22 4.22
C SER A 90 10.34 -2.08 4.00
N ALA A 91 11.09 -1.76 5.07
CA ALA A 91 12.55 -1.69 5.06
C ALA A 91 13.19 -3.03 4.67
N THR A 92 12.70 -4.17 5.19
CA THR A 92 13.26 -5.49 4.84
C THR A 92 13.01 -5.85 3.37
N HIS A 93 11.96 -5.29 2.76
CA HIS A 93 11.59 -5.50 1.35
C HIS A 93 12.07 -4.36 0.43
N LYS A 94 12.86 -3.41 0.95
CA LYS A 94 13.35 -2.23 0.21
C LYS A 94 12.23 -1.46 -0.51
N THR A 95 11.05 -1.39 0.12
CA THR A 95 9.88 -0.71 -0.42
C THR A 95 9.70 0.64 0.28
N PRO A 96 9.62 1.76 -0.45
CA PRO A 96 9.33 3.07 0.13
C PRO A 96 8.00 3.07 0.88
N GLN A 97 7.95 3.78 2.00
CA GLN A 97 6.74 4.16 2.73
C GLN A 97 6.74 5.67 2.92
#